data_AF-A0A7Z9I5E9-F1
#
_entry.id   AF-A0A7Z9I5E9-F1
#
_cell.length_a   1.000
_cell.length_b   1.000
_cell.length_c   1.000
_cell.angle_alpha   90.00
_cell.angle_beta   90.00
_cell.angle_gamma   90.00
#
_symmetry.space_group_name_H-M   'P 1'
#
loop_
_entity.id
_entity.type
_entity.pdbx_description
1 polymer ?
#
loop_
_entity_poly.entity_id
_entity_poly.type
_entity_poly.pdbx_seq_one_letter_code
_entity_poly.pdbx_strand_id
1 'polypeptide(L)' 'VISPVGVLSYKEEEYQVGNGETGPFANRFYEHLTGIQYGKEADPFGWVESI' A
#
# COMPACT_ATOMS: atom_id res chain seq x y z
N VAL A 1 -1.96 -1.78 -6.17
CA VAL A 1 -1.46 -0.63 -5.37
C VAL A 1 -2.13 -0.66 -4.00
N ILE A 2 -1.47 -0.13 -2.97
CA ILE A 2 -2.02 -0.08 -1.60
C ILE A 2 -2.30 1.38 -1.24
N SER A 3 -3.43 1.61 -0.58
CA SER A 3 -3.80 2.92 -0.02
C SER A 3 -3.94 2.79 1.51
N PRO A 4 -3.02 3.35 2.30
CA PRO A 4 -3.12 3.33 3.74
C PRO A 4 -4.23 4.27 4.25
N VAL A 5 -4.89 3.87 5.34
CA VAL A 5 -5.97 4.65 5.97
C VAL A 5 -5.46 5.23 7.29
N GLY A 6 -5.45 6.56 7.39
CA GLY A 6 -5.02 7.27 8.61
C GLY A 6 -6.16 7.64 9.55
N VAL A 7 -7.39 7.74 9.05
CA VAL A 7 -8.58 8.13 9.82
C VAL A 7 -9.79 7.31 9.35
N LEU A 8 -10.58 6.84 10.31
CA LEU A 8 -11.89 6.26 10.10
C LEU A 8 -12.94 7.22 10.67
N SER A 9 -13.82 7.76 9.82
CA SER A 9 -14.97 8.55 10.29
C SER A 9 -16.20 7.66 10.42
N TYR A 10 -16.81 7.63 11.60
CA TYR A 10 -18.01 6.84 11.87
C TYR A 10 -18.90 7.50 12.92
N LYS A 11 -20.21 7.60 12.64
CA LYS A 11 -21.21 8.23 13.54
C LYS A 11 -20.81 9.63 14.02
N GLU A 12 -20.33 10.47 13.09
CA GLU A 12 -19.87 11.85 13.39
C GLU A 12 -18.63 11.91 14.31
N GLU A 13 -18.03 10.76 14.61
CA GLU A 13 -16.77 10.66 15.35
C GLU A 13 -15.62 10.28 14.42
N GLU A 14 -14.46 10.85 14.67
CA GLU A 14 -13.22 10.51 13.97
C GLU A 14 -12.35 9.61 14.83
N TYR A 15 -11.92 8.50 14.24
CA TYR A 15 -11.03 7.52 14.86
C TYR A 15 -9.70 7.54 14.11
N GLN A 16 -8.64 8.01 14.76
CA GLN A 16 -7.30 7.97 14.20
C GLN A 16 -6.77 6.54 14.20
N VAL A 17 -6.25 6.10 13.05
CA VAL A 17 -5.63 4.78 12.90
C VAL A 17 -4.14 4.92 13.22
N GLY A 18 -3.67 4.24 14.27
CA GLY A 18 -2.29 4.32 14.72
C GLY A 18 -1.89 5.75 15.09
N ASN A 19 -0.84 6.28 14.47
CA ASN A 19 -0.39 7.67 14.61
C ASN A 19 -0.85 8.57 13.44
N GLY A 20 -1.77 8.10 12.59
CA GLY A 20 -2.20 8.81 11.38
C GLY A 20 -1.21 8.72 10.21
N GLU A 21 -0.09 8.02 10.37
CA GLU A 21 0.90 7.80 9.32
C GLU A 21 0.78 6.39 8.71
N THR A 22 1.36 6.22 7.53
CA THR A 22 1.45 4.90 6.90
C THR A 22 2.34 3.96 7.70
N GLY A 23 1.78 2.85 8.16
CA GLY A 23 2.53 1.83 8.88
C GLY A 23 3.60 1.13 8.03
N PRO A 24 4.62 0.53 8.68
CA PRO A 24 5.79 -0.05 7.98
C PRO A 24 5.43 -1.17 7.01
N PHE A 25 4.40 -1.97 7.31
CA PHE A 25 3.94 -3.03 6.42
C PHE A 25 3.25 -2.49 5.17
N ALA A 26 2.40 -1.47 5.32
CA ALA A 26 1.71 -0.85 4.18
C ALA A 26 2.74 -0.23 3.22
N ASN A 27 3.76 0.45 3.74
CA ASN A 27 4.89 0.95 2.95
C ASN A 27 5.64 -0.19 2.25
N ARG A 28 6.04 -1.24 3.00
CA ARG A 28 6.77 -2.38 2.43
C ARG A 28 6.02 -3.03 1.26
N PHE A 29 4.72 -3.26 1.41
CA PHE A 29 3.93 -3.88 0.36
C PHE A 29 3.71 -2.91 -0.82
N TYR A 30 3.53 -1.61 -0.56
CA TYR A 30 3.44 -0.61 -1.61
C TYR A 30 4.72 -0.59 -2.45
N GLU A 31 5.88 -0.52 -1.81
CA GLU A 31 7.19 -0.52 -2.46
C GLU A 31 7.39 -1.80 -3.28
N HIS A 32 7.15 -2.98 -2.68
CA HIS A 32 7.37 -4.25 -3.37
C HIS A 32 6.46 -4.42 -4.60
N LEU A 33 5.16 -4.14 -4.46
CA LEU A 33 4.22 -4.26 -5.58
C LEU A 33 4.52 -3.26 -6.68
N THR A 34 4.82 -2.00 -6.34
CA THR A 34 5.18 -0.99 -7.35
C THR A 34 6.55 -1.28 -7.97
N GLY A 35 7.47 -1.87 -7.21
CA GLY A 35 8.76 -2.34 -7.69
C GLY A 35 8.60 -3.39 -8.80
N ILE A 36 7.74 -4.39 -8.57
CA ILE A 36 7.39 -5.39 -9.59
C ILE A 36 6.73 -4.72 -10.80
N GLN A 37 5.71 -3.87 -10.59
CA GLN A 37 4.95 -3.21 -11.66
C GLN A 37 5.80 -2.35 -12.59
N TYR A 38 6.83 -1.69 -12.05
CA TYR A 38 7.73 -0.82 -12.82
C TYR A 38 9.06 -1.50 -13.20
N GLY A 39 9.17 -2.81 -13.01
CA GLY A 39 10.39 -3.58 -13.37
C GLY A 39 11.63 -3.22 -12.54
N LYS A 40 11.45 -2.62 -11.36
CA LYS A 40 12.54 -2.35 -10.40
C LYS A 40 12.88 -3.57 -9.54
N GLU A 41 11.93 -4.48 -9.38
CA GLU A 41 12.09 -5.76 -8.69
C GLU A 41 11.72 -6.92 -9.62
N ALA A 42 12.26 -8.11 -9.35
CA ALA A 42 11.94 -9.31 -10.10
C ALA A 42 10.46 -9.69 -9.93
N ASP A 43 9.85 -10.19 -10.99
CA ASP A 43 8.49 -10.74 -10.99
C ASP A 43 8.56 -12.28 -11.02
N PRO A 44 8.74 -12.96 -9.86
CA PRO A 44 8.91 -14.41 -9.81
C PRO A 44 7.63 -15.19 -10.16
N PHE A 45 6.49 -14.51 -10.23
CA PHE A 45 5.18 -15.14 -10.44
C PHE A 45 4.55 -14.76 -11.79
N GLY A 46 5.17 -13.89 -12.57
CA GLY A 46 4.66 -13.45 -13.87
C GLY A 46 3.35 -12.68 -13.77
N TRP A 47 3.24 -11.76 -12.80
CA TRP A 47 2.07 -10.89 -12.63
C TRP A 47 1.98 -9.74 -13.64
N VAL A 48 3.11 -9.32 -14.22
CA VAL A 48 3.16 -8.17 -15.15
C VAL A 48 3.13 -8.65 -16.60
N GLU A 49 2.18 -8.13 -17.37
CA GLU A 49 2.08 -8.33 -18.82
C GLU A 49 2.48 -7.03 -19.54
N SER A 50 3.35 -7.14 -20.55
CA SER A 50 3.72 -6.00 -21.40
C SER A 50 2.75 -5.89 -22.56
N ILE A 51 2.29 -4.66 -22.84
CA ILE A 51 1.37 -4.33 -23.94
C ILE A 51 2.16 -3.73 -25.10
#